data_AF-A0A0B1TT87-F1
#
_entry.id   AF-A0A0B1TT87-F1
#
_cell.length_a   1.000
_cell.length_b   1.000
_cell.length_c   1.000
_cell.angle_alpha   90.00
_cell.angle_beta   90.00
_cell.angle_gamma   90.00
#
_symmetry.space_group_name_H-M   'P 1'
#
loop_
_entity.id
_entity.type
_entity.pdbx_description
1 polymer ?
#
loop_
_entity_poly.entity_id
_entity_poly.type
_entity_poly.pdbx_seq_one_letter_code
_entity_poly.pdbx_strand_id
1 'polypeptide(L)'
;MINRSIDTNKCRSDVGSTLSERNSYPDTLPYDYNRVILPRLPCDENSHYINASYVNSWVREKAYVVTQAVRTKPMNVEFWRMVWELGSNCIVMLTKVFDFMRVIRTFRLTRKSDEGAKTRIVKHFHFTEWELDSFPYISAFIELRRRWAKQAPKIVNDEK
;
A
#
# COMPACT_ATOMS: atom_id res chain seq x y z
N MET A 1 -27.43 -9.40 13.29
CA MET A 1 -26.63 -8.33 12.65
C MET A 1 -25.68 -7.78 13.70
N ILE A 2 -24.36 -7.94 13.50
CA ILE A 2 -23.32 -7.78 14.52
C ILE A 2 -22.96 -6.30 14.68
N ASN A 3 -23.85 -5.50 15.28
CA ASN A 3 -23.56 -4.09 15.57
C ASN A 3 -22.79 -3.89 16.89
N ARG A 4 -22.43 -4.97 17.60
CA ARG A 4 -21.73 -4.92 18.89
C ARG A 4 -20.20 -4.98 18.79
N SER A 5 -19.63 -5.23 17.61
CA SER A 5 -18.18 -5.42 17.44
C SER A 5 -17.47 -4.24 16.77
N ILE A 6 -18.20 -3.17 16.44
CA ILE A 6 -17.63 -1.98 15.79
C ILE A 6 -17.46 -0.89 16.85
N ASP A 7 -16.22 -0.60 17.20
CA ASP A 7 -15.87 0.55 18.02
C ASP A 7 -15.98 1.82 17.18
N THR A 8 -17.09 2.54 17.34
CA THR A 8 -17.40 3.75 16.58
C THR A 8 -16.35 4.85 16.75
N ASN A 9 -15.60 4.84 17.86
CA ASN A 9 -14.50 5.80 18.07
C ASN A 9 -13.28 5.47 17.21
N LYS A 10 -13.05 4.19 16.89
CA LYS A 10 -11.94 3.74 16.02
C LYS A 10 -12.31 3.79 14.55
N CYS A 11 -13.58 3.72 14.19
CA CYS A 11 -14.02 3.74 12.79
C CYS A 11 -14.21 5.15 12.19
N ARG A 12 -13.45 6.14 12.67
CA ARG A 12 -13.49 7.53 12.18
C ARG A 12 -12.56 7.72 10.98
N SER A 13 -13.00 8.50 10.00
CA SER A 13 -12.26 8.83 8.77
C SER A 13 -12.41 10.31 8.43
N ASP A 14 -12.31 11.17 9.45
CA ASP A 14 -12.58 12.60 9.36
C ASP A 14 -11.57 13.30 8.44
N VAL A 15 -10.31 12.89 8.48
CA VAL A 15 -9.30 13.43 7.56
C VAL A 15 -9.58 12.97 6.13
N GLY A 16 -9.87 11.68 5.95
CA GLY A 16 -10.11 11.09 4.63
C GLY A 16 -11.34 11.66 3.94
N SER A 17 -12.38 12.01 4.70
CA SER A 17 -13.62 12.58 4.17
C SER A 17 -13.45 14.02 3.67
N THR A 18 -12.56 14.80 4.30
CA THR A 18 -12.23 16.17 3.85
C THR A 18 -11.40 16.21 2.56
N LEU A 19 -10.65 15.16 2.27
CA LEU A 19 -9.70 15.08 1.15
C LEU A 19 -10.21 14.18 0.01
N SER A 20 -11.46 14.38 -0.38
CA SER A 20 -12.17 13.56 -1.37
C SER A 20 -11.43 13.41 -2.71
N GLU A 21 -10.76 14.46 -3.18
CA GLU A 21 -10.00 14.46 -4.45
C GLU A 21 -8.82 13.46 -4.46
N ARG A 22 -8.37 13.03 -3.27
CA ARG A 22 -7.27 12.06 -3.11
C ARG A 22 -7.78 10.63 -2.95
N ASN A 23 -9.09 10.40 -3.05
CA ASN A 23 -9.73 9.09 -2.92
C ASN A 23 -10.30 8.61 -4.27
N SER A 24 -10.04 7.36 -4.62
CA SER A 24 -10.63 6.70 -5.79
C SER A 24 -12.13 6.45 -5.62
N TYR A 25 -12.53 6.25 -4.36
CA TYR A 25 -13.88 5.87 -3.98
C TYR A 25 -14.22 6.59 -2.67
N PRO A 26 -15.37 7.28 -2.59
CA PRO A 26 -15.75 8.07 -1.42
C PRO A 26 -16.20 7.21 -0.23
N ASP A 27 -16.61 5.97 -0.47
CA ASP A 27 -17.06 5.00 0.53
C ASP A 27 -15.91 4.22 1.18
N THR A 28 -14.72 4.25 0.58
CA THR A 28 -13.57 3.45 0.99
C THR A 28 -12.45 4.37 1.48
N LEU A 29 -12.53 4.74 2.76
CA LEU A 29 -11.60 5.67 3.41
C LEU A 29 -10.75 4.94 4.46
N PRO A 30 -9.50 5.38 4.69
CA PRO A 30 -8.70 4.86 5.77
C PRO A 30 -9.22 5.39 7.11
N TYR A 31 -9.07 4.61 8.17
CA TYR A 31 -9.41 5.10 9.51
C TYR A 31 -8.30 5.99 10.07
N ASP A 32 -8.67 7.01 10.83
CA ASP A 32 -7.73 8.02 11.33
C ASP A 32 -6.67 7.43 12.27
N TYR A 33 -7.00 6.36 13.01
CA TYR A 33 -6.07 5.75 13.97
C TYR A 33 -4.95 4.92 13.32
N ASN A 34 -5.18 4.34 12.12
CA ASN A 34 -4.22 3.48 11.45
C ASN A 34 -3.85 3.93 10.03
N ARG A 35 -4.32 5.08 9.57
CA ARG A 35 -3.89 5.64 8.28
C ARG A 35 -2.38 5.89 8.23
N VAL A 36 -1.83 5.81 7.03
CA VAL A 36 -0.47 6.25 6.76
C VAL A 36 -0.42 7.77 6.79
N ILE A 37 0.57 8.34 7.49
CA ILE A 37 0.82 9.77 7.57
C ILE A 37 2.18 10.05 6.95
N LEU A 38 2.20 10.79 5.84
CA LEU A 38 3.43 11.15 5.15
C LEU A 38 4.00 12.46 5.72
N PRO A 39 5.32 12.69 5.61
CA PRO A 39 5.92 13.98 5.92
C PRO A 39 5.26 15.09 5.09
N ARG A 40 4.94 16.21 5.73
CA ARG A 40 4.36 17.37 5.03
C ARG A 40 5.40 18.00 4.11
N LEU A 41 4.97 18.32 2.90
CA LEU A 41 5.72 19.11 1.94
C LEU A 41 5.51 20.61 2.22
N PRO A 42 6.52 21.47 2.02
CA PRO A 42 6.43 22.89 2.33
C PRO A 42 5.31 23.65 1.60
N CYS A 43 4.92 23.18 0.41
CA CYS A 43 3.96 23.87 -0.46
C CYS A 43 2.54 23.28 -0.43
N ASP A 44 2.29 22.27 0.42
CA ASP A 44 0.99 21.59 0.45
C ASP A 44 0.70 21.09 1.87
N GLU A 45 -0.19 21.78 2.59
CA GLU A 45 -0.57 21.38 3.95
C GLU A 45 -1.22 20.00 3.97
N ASN A 46 -1.97 19.63 2.94
CA ASN A 46 -2.69 18.35 2.85
C ASN A 46 -1.82 17.20 2.31
N SER A 47 -0.54 17.46 2.02
CA SER A 47 0.42 16.46 1.55
C SER A 47 0.68 15.33 2.53
N HIS A 48 0.26 15.45 3.80
CA HIS A 48 0.40 14.35 4.74
C HIS A 48 -0.57 13.18 4.46
N TYR A 49 -1.61 13.40 3.65
CA TYR A 49 -2.66 12.42 3.41
C TYR A 49 -2.41 11.57 2.17
N ILE A 50 -2.57 10.27 2.36
CA ILE A 50 -2.75 9.28 1.32
C ILE A 50 -3.80 8.27 1.81
N ASN A 51 -4.67 7.79 0.91
CA ASN A 51 -5.61 6.72 1.24
C ASN A 51 -4.85 5.38 1.34
N ALA A 52 -4.29 5.14 2.51
CA ALA A 52 -3.61 3.92 2.88
C ALA A 52 -3.70 3.71 4.39
N SER A 53 -3.73 2.45 4.81
CA SER A 53 -3.81 2.03 6.21
C SER A 53 -2.74 1.01 6.56
N TYR A 54 -2.21 1.09 7.78
CA TYR A 54 -1.37 0.05 8.34
C TYR A 54 -2.21 -1.13 8.80
N VAL A 55 -1.72 -2.33 8.51
CA VAL A 55 -2.30 -3.60 8.94
C VAL A 55 -1.25 -4.40 9.68
N ASN A 56 -1.64 -4.91 10.84
CA ASN A 56 -0.79 -5.76 11.66
C ASN A 56 -0.66 -7.14 11.03
N SER A 57 0.51 -7.73 11.14
CA SER A 57 0.66 -9.18 10.98
C SER A 57 0.43 -9.85 12.34
N TRP A 58 0.43 -11.18 12.35
CA TRP A 58 0.41 -11.95 13.59
C TRP A 58 1.59 -11.64 14.52
N VAL A 59 2.76 -11.32 13.94
CA VAL A 59 4.04 -11.21 14.67
C VAL A 59 4.46 -9.76 14.90
N ARG A 60 4.07 -8.87 13.99
CA ARG A 60 4.56 -7.49 13.93
C ARG A 60 3.42 -6.52 13.66
N GLU A 61 3.35 -5.47 14.47
CA GLU A 61 2.48 -4.32 14.22
C GLU A 61 2.92 -3.53 12.98
N LYS A 62 1.95 -2.95 12.26
CA LYS A 62 2.18 -2.16 11.05
C LYS A 62 3.05 -2.88 10.00
N ALA A 63 2.91 -4.20 9.91
CA ALA A 63 3.70 -5.04 9.01
C ALA A 63 3.36 -4.82 7.54
N TYR A 64 2.10 -4.46 7.24
CA TYR A 64 1.62 -4.23 5.89
C TYR A 64 1.01 -2.84 5.77
N VAL A 65 1.03 -2.33 4.53
CA VAL A 65 0.29 -1.14 4.14
C VAL A 65 -0.67 -1.56 3.05
N VAL A 66 -1.97 -1.36 3.30
CA VAL A 66 -3.02 -1.52 2.30
C VAL A 66 -3.35 -0.15 1.76
N THR A 67 -3.49 -0.03 0.45
CA THR A 67 -3.73 1.26 -0.21
C THR A 67 -4.68 1.06 -1.39
N GLN A 68 -5.38 2.12 -1.75
CA GLN A 68 -6.32 2.15 -2.87
C GLN A 68 -5.64 1.90 -4.24
N ALA A 69 -6.46 1.63 -5.26
CA ALA A 69 -5.99 1.67 -6.64
C ALA A 69 -5.57 3.09 -7.04
N VAL A 70 -4.50 3.21 -7.82
CA VAL A 70 -3.98 4.50 -8.30
C VAL A 70 -4.60 4.80 -9.66
N ARG A 71 -5.57 5.73 -9.71
CA ARG A 71 -6.33 6.04 -10.94
C ARG A 71 -5.93 7.33 -11.63
N THR A 72 -5.38 8.28 -10.90
CA THR A 72 -5.06 9.61 -11.41
C THR A 72 -3.55 9.88 -11.33
N LYS A 73 -3.08 10.82 -12.17
CA LYS A 73 -1.67 11.23 -12.18
C LYS A 73 -1.20 11.79 -10.82
N PRO A 74 -1.98 12.64 -10.11
CA PRO A 74 -1.61 13.08 -8.76
C PRO A 74 -1.43 11.90 -7.79
N MET A 75 -2.37 10.95 -7.77
CA MET A 75 -2.28 9.79 -6.87
C MET A 75 -1.05 8.93 -7.14
N ASN A 76 -0.58 8.88 -8.39
CA ASN A 76 0.64 8.14 -8.75
C ASN A 76 1.88 8.73 -8.09
N VAL A 77 1.98 10.06 -8.06
CA VAL A 77 3.08 10.76 -7.38
C VAL A 77 3.04 10.47 -5.88
N GLU A 78 1.86 10.58 -5.27
CA GLU A 78 1.67 10.31 -3.84
C GLU A 78 1.99 8.85 -3.48
N PHE A 79 1.60 7.90 -4.33
CA PHE A 79 1.90 6.48 -4.15
C PHE A 79 3.40 6.20 -4.13
N TRP A 80 4.15 6.73 -5.11
CA TRP A 80 5.61 6.55 -5.14
C TRP A 80 6.31 7.29 -4.01
N ARG A 81 5.79 8.46 -3.60
CA ARG A 81 6.27 9.15 -2.39
C ARG A 81 6.08 8.26 -1.16
N MET A 82 4.91 7.65 -0.98
CA MET A 82 4.64 6.71 0.12
C MET A 82 5.61 5.52 0.12
N VAL A 83 5.78 4.86 -1.03
CA VAL A 83 6.72 3.74 -1.18
C VAL A 83 8.13 4.16 -0.77
N TRP A 84 8.54 5.39 -1.14
CA TRP A 84 9.82 5.92 -0.78
C TRP A 84 9.94 6.24 0.71
N GLU A 85 9.05 7.04 1.28
CA GLU A 85 9.16 7.51 2.68
C GLU A 85 9.05 6.34 3.68
N LEU A 86 8.25 5.31 3.36
CA LEU A 86 8.14 4.10 4.19
C LEU A 86 9.30 3.12 3.99
N GLY A 87 10.10 3.32 2.94
CA GLY A 87 11.17 2.40 2.56
C GLY A 87 10.68 1.02 2.14
N SER A 88 9.51 0.94 1.54
CA SER A 88 8.94 -0.32 1.07
C SER A 88 9.71 -0.86 -0.13
N ASN A 89 10.33 -2.04 0.03
CA ASN A 89 11.03 -2.73 -1.05
C ASN A 89 10.13 -3.68 -1.86
N CYS A 90 8.89 -3.90 -1.41
CA CYS A 90 7.98 -4.85 -2.01
C CYS A 90 6.59 -4.24 -2.19
N ILE A 91 6.02 -4.41 -3.37
CA ILE A 91 4.66 -4.03 -3.72
C ILE A 91 3.95 -5.30 -4.20
N VAL A 92 2.76 -5.56 -3.67
CA VAL A 92 1.89 -6.66 -4.14
C VAL A 92 0.61 -6.04 -4.70
N MET A 93 0.37 -6.27 -5.98
CA MET A 93 -0.81 -5.82 -6.69
C MET A 93 -1.72 -7.01 -6.97
N LEU A 94 -2.95 -6.94 -6.46
CA LEU A 94 -3.94 -8.03 -6.53
C LEU A 94 -4.96 -7.86 -7.64
N THR A 95 -4.97 -6.71 -8.34
CA THR A 95 -5.96 -6.39 -9.36
C THR A 95 -5.38 -6.49 -10.77
N LYS A 96 -6.15 -7.07 -11.68
CA LYS A 96 -5.83 -7.13 -13.11
C LYS A 96 -6.04 -5.75 -13.74
N VAL A 97 -5.04 -5.23 -14.44
CA VAL A 97 -5.16 -3.96 -15.20
C VAL A 97 -5.34 -4.24 -16.69
N PHE A 98 -4.66 -5.26 -17.21
CA PHE A 98 -4.78 -5.78 -18.58
C PHE A 98 -4.34 -7.27 -18.61
N ASP A 99 -4.79 -8.02 -19.63
CA ASP A 99 -4.67 -9.49 -19.71
C ASP A 99 -3.25 -10.05 -19.88
N PHE A 100 -2.24 -9.22 -20.13
CA PHE A 100 -0.91 -9.68 -20.55
C PHE A 100 0.27 -9.04 -19.79
N MET A 101 0.17 -8.90 -18.47
CA MET A 101 1.24 -8.27 -17.67
C MET A 101 2.12 -9.29 -16.96
N ARG A 102 3.45 -9.08 -17.06
CA ARG A 102 4.48 -9.83 -16.31
C ARG A 102 4.16 -9.90 -14.81
N VAL A 103 4.18 -11.12 -14.26
CA VAL A 103 3.85 -11.47 -12.86
C VAL A 103 4.81 -10.85 -11.83
N ILE A 104 6.06 -10.58 -12.19
CA ILE A 104 7.05 -9.93 -11.30
C ILE A 104 7.83 -8.87 -12.09
N ARG A 105 7.95 -7.67 -11.52
CA ARG A 105 8.72 -6.55 -12.05
C ARG A 105 9.72 -6.08 -11.00
N THR A 106 10.90 -5.69 -11.45
CA THR A 106 11.91 -5.07 -10.58
C THR A 106 12.13 -3.64 -11.04
N PHE A 107 11.87 -2.69 -10.15
CA PHE A 107 12.03 -1.27 -10.40
C PHE A 107 13.26 -0.76 -9.67
N ARG A 108 14.01 0.13 -10.33
CA ARG A 108 15.03 0.95 -9.71
C ARG A 108 14.39 2.30 -9.39
N LEU A 109 14.12 2.55 -8.11
CA LEU A 109 13.53 3.79 -7.63
C LEU A 109 14.64 4.72 -7.14
N THR A 110 14.69 5.93 -7.69
CA THR A 110 15.73 6.93 -7.35
C THR A 110 15.07 8.22 -6.89
N ARG A 111 15.41 8.68 -5.68
CA ARG A 111 15.09 10.03 -5.22
C ARG A 111 16.30 10.93 -5.47
N LYS A 112 16.09 11.98 -6.26
CA LYS A 112 17.07 13.05 -6.45
C LYS A 112 16.80 14.13 -5.39
N SER A 113 17.84 14.53 -4.68
CA SER A 113 17.85 15.67 -3.76
C SER A 113 19.10 16.51 -4.03
N ASP A 114 19.14 17.73 -3.50
CA ASP A 114 20.29 18.63 -3.65
C ASP A 114 21.56 18.02 -3.04
N GLU A 115 21.43 17.19 -2.01
CA GLU A 115 22.51 16.43 -1.35
C GLU A 115 22.94 15.14 -2.10
N GLY A 116 22.36 14.87 -3.27
CA GLY A 116 22.69 13.71 -4.11
C GLY A 116 21.50 12.79 -4.42
N ALA A 117 21.78 11.67 -5.10
CA ALA A 117 20.76 10.70 -5.52
C ALA A 117 20.82 9.42 -4.68
N LYS A 118 19.71 9.09 -4.01
CA LYS A 118 19.57 7.80 -3.32
C LYS A 118 18.77 6.86 -4.20
N THR A 119 19.23 5.62 -4.36
CA THR A 119 18.58 4.61 -5.22
C THR A 119 18.27 3.34 -4.43
N ARG A 120 17.11 2.74 -4.68
CA ARG A 120 16.67 1.47 -4.09
C ARG A 120 16.00 0.58 -5.12
N ILE A 121 16.07 -0.73 -4.88
CA ILE A 121 15.36 -1.72 -5.69
C ILE A 121 14.02 -2.03 -5.04
N VAL A 122 12.95 -1.94 -5.83
CA VAL A 122 11.59 -2.28 -5.43
C VAL A 122 11.09 -3.42 -6.31
N LYS A 123 10.66 -4.50 -5.69
CA LYS A 123 10.04 -5.64 -6.38
C LYS A 123 8.52 -5.47 -6.37
N HIS A 124 7.91 -5.66 -7.52
CA HIS A 124 6.48 -5.55 -7.72
C HIS A 124 5.94 -6.90 -8.19
N PHE A 125 5.10 -7.51 -7.36
CA PHE A 125 4.42 -8.77 -7.63
C PHE A 125 3.02 -8.45 -8.10
N HIS A 126 2.68 -8.86 -9.32
CA HIS A 126 1.36 -8.67 -9.90
C HIS A 126 0.66 -10.02 -9.97
N PHE A 127 -0.39 -10.18 -9.18
CA PHE A 127 -1.27 -11.33 -9.25
C PHE A 127 -2.36 -11.08 -10.28
N THR A 128 -2.36 -11.85 -11.37
CA THR A 128 -3.26 -11.67 -12.53
C THR A 128 -4.32 -12.76 -12.66
N GLU A 129 -4.26 -13.78 -11.80
CA GLU A 129 -5.13 -14.97 -11.83
C GLU A 129 -6.41 -14.80 -10.98
N TRP A 130 -6.69 -13.60 -10.48
CA TRP A 130 -7.95 -13.30 -9.80
C TRP A 130 -9.02 -12.92 -10.83
N GLU A 131 -9.98 -13.81 -11.06
CA GLU A 131 -11.17 -13.55 -11.89
C GLU A 131 -12.10 -12.54 -11.21
N LEU A 132 -12.55 -11.50 -11.93
CA LEU A 132 -13.32 -10.39 -11.34
C LEU A 132 -14.59 -10.82 -10.59
N ASP A 133 -15.22 -11.91 -11.02
CA ASP A 133 -16.49 -12.41 -10.48
C ASP A 133 -16.36 -13.76 -9.74
N SER A 134 -15.13 -14.14 -9.36
CA SER A 134 -14.83 -15.47 -8.83
C SER A 134 -13.70 -15.44 -7.79
N PHE A 135 -13.62 -16.49 -6.97
CA PHE A 135 -12.48 -16.70 -6.10
C PHE A 135 -11.42 -17.48 -6.87
N PRO A 136 -10.16 -16.99 -6.93
CA PRO A 136 -9.12 -17.77 -7.57
C PRO A 136 -8.88 -19.06 -6.78
N TYR A 137 -8.40 -20.10 -7.46
CA TYR A 137 -8.03 -21.35 -6.80
C TYR A 137 -7.02 -21.08 -5.66
N ILE A 138 -7.24 -21.72 -4.51
CA ILE A 138 -6.39 -21.51 -3.31
C ILE A 138 -4.90 -21.80 -3.57
N SER A 139 -4.61 -22.70 -4.52
CA SER A 139 -3.27 -23.01 -4.99
C SER A 139 -2.54 -21.79 -5.56
N ALA A 140 -3.24 -20.93 -6.32
CA ALA A 140 -2.67 -19.72 -6.92
C ALA A 140 -2.26 -18.69 -5.85
N PHE A 141 -3.07 -18.51 -4.80
CA PHE A 141 -2.71 -17.66 -3.66
C PHE A 141 -1.53 -18.20 -2.87
N ILE A 142 -1.49 -19.51 -2.61
CA ILE A 142 -0.40 -20.14 -1.90
C ILE A 142 0.91 -19.95 -2.69
N GLU A 143 0.86 -20.08 -4.02
CA GLU A 143 2.03 -19.86 -4.87
C GLU A 143 2.47 -18.40 -4.88
N LEU A 144 1.54 -17.44 -4.97
CA LEU A 144 1.85 -16.01 -4.82
C LEU A 144 2.54 -15.74 -3.48
N ARG A 145 1.98 -16.24 -2.37
CA ARG A 145 2.54 -16.10 -1.03
C ARG A 145 3.93 -16.72 -0.94
N ARG A 146 4.16 -17.90 -1.54
CA ARG A 146 5.46 -18.56 -1.58
C ARG A 146 6.49 -17.74 -2.36
N ARG A 147 6.13 -17.19 -3.52
CA ARG A 147 7.02 -16.34 -4.34
C ARG A 147 7.37 -15.04 -3.63
N TRP A 148 6.37 -14.40 -3.02
CA TRP A 148 6.57 -13.22 -2.18
C TRP A 148 7.50 -13.54 -1.01
N ALA A 149 7.21 -14.59 -0.22
CA ALA A 149 8.01 -14.95 0.95
C ALA A 149 9.48 -15.31 0.60
N LYS A 150 9.73 -15.93 -0.56
CA LYS A 150 11.11 -16.22 -1.03
C LYS A 150 11.91 -14.96 -1.37
N GLN A 151 11.23 -13.88 -1.75
CA GLN A 151 11.85 -12.68 -2.32
C GLN A 151 11.73 -11.44 -1.45
N ALA A 152 10.83 -11.47 -0.47
CA ALA A 152 10.70 -10.47 0.57
C ALA A 152 11.97 -10.48 1.43
N PRO A 153 12.38 -9.32 1.96
CA PRO A 153 13.45 -9.27 2.95
C PRO A 153 13.12 -10.24 4.08
N LYS A 154 14.07 -11.12 4.45
CA LYS A 154 13.92 -11.90 5.68
C LYS A 154 13.80 -10.90 6.82
N ILE A 155 12.79 -11.07 7.66
CA ILE A 155 12.66 -10.31 8.90
C ILE A 155 13.88 -10.70 9.73
N VAL A 156 14.89 -9.84 9.76
CA VAL A 156 15.92 -9.88 10.79
C VAL A 156 15.21 -9.36 12.02
N ASN A 157 14.97 -10.24 12.99
CA ASN A 157 14.61 -9.80 14.32
C ASN A 157 15.85 -9.10 14.86
N ASP A 158 15.90 -7.78 14.76
CA ASP A 158 16.79 -7.01 15.62
C ASP A 158 16.24 -7.21 17.05
N GLU A 159 16.86 -8.15 17.75
CA GLU A 159 16.68 -8.35 19.18
C GLU A 159 16.95 -7.01 19.88
N LYS A 160 15.97 -6.55 20.66
CA LYS A 160 16.17 -5.57 21.73
C LYS A 160 16.03 -6.28 23.06
#